data_AF-A0A418ZPS9-F1
#
_entry.id   AF-A0A418ZPS9-F1
#
_cell.length_a   1.000
_cell.length_b   1.000
_cell.length_c   1.000
_cell.angle_alpha   90.00
_cell.angle_beta   90.00
_cell.angle_gamma   90.00
#
_symmetry.space_group_name_H-M   'P 1'
#
loop_
_entity.id
_entity.type
_entity.pdbx_description
1 polymer ?
#
loop_
_entity_poly.entity_id
_entity_poly.type
_entity_poly.pdbx_seq_one_letter_code
_entity_poly.pdbx_strand_id
1 'polypeptide(L)' 'MVKEIREPRLATAEFSRDMVETMLTYFDAYAEDGVLRVEVTGWGLWLPNNVTGGRQFLGLARLPKGYRQ' A
#
# COMPACT_ATOMS: atom_id res chain seq x y z
N MET A 1 -24.35 -14.35 25.65
CA MET A 1 -24.45 -14.43 24.18
C MET A 1 -23.64 -13.28 23.62
N VAL A 2 -22.39 -13.52 23.21
CA VAL A 2 -21.55 -12.47 22.60
C VAL A 2 -22.08 -12.30 21.18
N LYS A 3 -22.64 -11.13 20.87
CA LYS A 3 -22.96 -10.78 19.48
C LYS A 3 -21.63 -10.74 18.73
N GLU A 4 -21.45 -11.58 17.71
CA GLU A 4 -20.38 -11.43 16.74
C GLU A 4 -20.49 -10.02 16.14
N ILE A 5 -19.62 -9.11 16.57
CA ILE A 5 -19.44 -7.84 15.87
C ILE A 5 -18.68 -8.20 14.60
N ARG A 6 -19.40 -8.30 13.48
CA ARG A 6 -18.77 -8.42 12.16
C ARG A 6 -18.23 -7.04 11.81
N GLU A 7 -16.92 -6.85 12.00
CA GLU A 7 -16.23 -5.65 11.55
C GLU A 7 -16.46 -5.46 10.03
N PRO A 8 -16.93 -4.29 9.59
CA PRO A 8 -17.18 -4.04 8.17
C PRO A 8 -15.85 -3.96 7.42
N ARG A 9 -15.60 -4.90 6.50
CA ARG A 9 -14.46 -4.84 5.58
C ARG A 9 -14.66 -3.71 4.58
N LEU A 10 -13.81 -2.67 4.66
CA LEU A 10 -13.86 -1.51 3.75
C LEU A 10 -13.14 -1.76 2.41
N ALA A 11 -12.03 -2.50 2.42
CA ALA A 11 -11.23 -2.82 1.23
C ALA A 11 -10.38 -4.09 1.44
N THR A 12 -9.74 -4.59 0.37
CA THR A 12 -8.71 -5.64 0.42
C THR A 12 -7.51 -5.18 -0.37
N ALA A 13 -6.32 -5.22 0.22
CA ALA A 13 -5.06 -4.90 -0.44
C ALA A 13 -4.28 -6.19 -0.71
N GLU A 14 -3.68 -6.28 -1.89
CA GLU A 14 -2.86 -7.42 -2.32
C GLU A 14 -1.50 -6.88 -2.78
N PHE A 15 -0.43 -7.51 -2.31
CA PHE A 15 0.94 -7.10 -2.60
C PHE A 15 1.72 -8.31 -3.11
N SER A 16 2.48 -8.12 -4.18
CA SER A 16 3.46 -9.11 -4.62
C SER A 16 4.70 -9.09 -3.73
N ARG A 17 5.54 -10.12 -3.83
CA ARG A 17 6.71 -10.29 -2.96
C ARG A 17 7.71 -9.13 -3.07
N ASP A 18 7.94 -8.65 -4.29
CA ASP A 18 8.78 -7.50 -4.61
C ASP A 18 8.23 -6.18 -4.01
N MET A 19 6.90 -6.02 -3.94
CA MET A 19 6.30 -4.89 -3.24
C MET A 19 6.62 -4.94 -1.75
N VAL A 20 6.50 -6.11 -1.13
CA VAL A 20 6.81 -6.29 0.31
C VAL A 20 8.31 -6.04 0.58
N GLU A 21 9.19 -6.55 -0.28
CA GLU A 21 10.64 -6.28 -0.18
C GLU A 21 10.95 -4.78 -0.32
N THR A 22 10.25 -4.08 -1.21
CA THR A 22 10.34 -2.63 -1.35
C THR A 22 9.86 -1.93 -0.09
N MET A 23 8.71 -2.32 0.47
CA MET A 23 8.21 -1.78 1.74
C MET A 23 9.24 -1.92 2.86
N LEU A 24 9.83 -3.11 3.02
CA LEU A 24 10.86 -3.35 4.03
C LEU A 24 12.09 -2.46 3.83
N THR A 25 12.52 -2.29 2.57
CA THR A 25 13.68 -1.44 2.23
C THR A 25 13.48 0.01 2.67
N TYR A 26 12.26 0.53 2.58
CA TYR A 26 11.94 1.93 2.91
C TYR A 26 11.27 2.12 4.28
N PHE A 27 11.00 1.04 5.01
CA PHE A 27 10.19 1.09 6.23
C PHE A 27 10.81 2.04 7.26
N ASP A 28 12.08 1.83 7.61
CA ASP A 28 12.75 2.62 8.65
C ASP A 28 12.89 4.11 8.29
N ALA A 29 12.92 4.43 7.00
CA ALA A 29 13.07 5.79 6.52
C ALA A 29 11.74 6.54 6.43
N TYR A 30 10.66 5.86 6.04
CA TYR A 30 9.39 6.50 5.66
C TYR A 30 8.24 6.20 6.64
N ALA A 31 8.38 5.21 7.51
CA ALA A 31 7.37 4.92 8.52
C ALA A 31 7.31 6.04 9.56
N GLU A 32 6.09 6.37 9.97
CA GLU A 32 5.81 7.33 11.04
C GLU A 32 5.08 6.57 12.14
N ASP A 33 5.58 6.66 13.38
CA ASP A 33 5.08 5.89 14.54
C ASP A 33 4.99 4.37 14.29
N GLY A 34 5.96 3.83 13.54
CA GLY A 34 6.01 2.41 13.18
C GLY A 34 4.96 1.98 12.15
N VAL A 35 4.33 2.93 11.46
CA VAL A 35 3.33 2.66 10.42
C VAL A 35 3.82 3.18 9.07
N LEU A 36 3.95 2.28 8.11
CA LEU A 36 4.25 2.63 6.72
C LEU A 36 2.95 2.94 5.97
N ARG A 37 2.80 4.18 5.53
CA ARG A 37 1.65 4.60 4.71
C ARG A 37 1.84 4.19 3.26
N VAL A 38 0.76 3.74 2.61
CA VAL A 38 0.71 3.47 1.17
C VAL A 38 -0.40 4.32 0.55
N GLU A 39 -0.04 5.13 -0.45
CA GLU A 39 -1.00 5.88 -1.25
C GLU A 39 -1.50 5.05 -2.42
N VAL A 40 -2.82 4.97 -2.56
CA VAL A 40 -3.48 4.30 -3.69
C VAL A 40 -3.96 5.36 -4.67
N THR A 41 -3.47 5.30 -5.90
CA THR A 41 -3.84 6.22 -6.99
C THR A 41 -4.28 5.46 -8.23
N GLY A 42 -4.88 6.15 -9.20
CA GLY A 42 -5.19 5.55 -10.52
C GLY A 42 -3.95 5.08 -11.30
N TRP A 43 -2.75 5.53 -10.91
CA TRP A 43 -1.47 5.21 -11.56
C TRP A 43 -0.63 4.19 -10.78
N GLY A 44 -1.13 3.68 -9.66
CA GLY A 44 -0.45 2.69 -8.84
C GLY A 44 -0.36 3.04 -7.36
N LEU A 45 0.45 2.25 -6.67
CA LEU A 45 0.73 2.35 -5.25
C LEU A 45 2.05 3.09 -5.02
N TRP A 46 2.07 3.96 -4.01
CA TRP A 46 3.21 4.81 -3.71
C TRP A 46 3.49 4.84 -2.21
N LEU A 47 4.78 4.85 -1.85
CA LEU A 47 5.23 5.14 -0.49
C LEU A 47 5.58 6.63 -0.42
N PRO A 48 4.80 7.48 0.27
CA PRO A 48 5.14 8.88 0.43
C PRO A 48 6.43 9.00 1.23
N ASN A 49 7.36 9.83 0.76
CA ASN A 49 8.58 10.16 1.47
C ASN A 49 8.33 11.44 2.27
N ASN A 50 8.04 11.29 3.56
CA ASN A 50 7.78 12.41 4.46
C ASN A 50 9.04 13.24 4.77
N VAL A 51 10.24 12.75 4.43
CA VAL A 51 11.53 13.43 4.65
C VAL A 51 11.85 14.42 3.53
N THR A 52 11.62 14.03 2.27
CA THR A 52 12.00 14.84 1.09
C THR A 52 10.80 15.41 0.32
N GLY A 53 9.58 15.01 0.67
CA GLY A 53 8.36 15.39 -0.05
C GLY A 53 8.13 14.63 -1.37
N GLY A 54 8.99 13.65 -1.68
CA GLY A 54 8.84 12.77 -2.83
C GLY A 54 7.94 11.56 -2.57
N ARG A 55 7.99 10.58 -3.47
CA ARG A 55 7.35 9.27 -3.27
C ARG A 55 8.11 8.18 -3.99
N GLN A 56 8.17 7.00 -3.39
CA GLN A 56 8.72 5.80 -4.02
C GLN A 56 7.59 5.00 -4.66
N PHE A 57 7.78 4.60 -5.91
CA PHE A 57 6.84 3.71 -6.58
C PHE A 57 6.92 2.33 -5.93
N LEU A 58 5.77 1.81 -5.51
CA LEU A 58 5.64 0.49 -4.91
C LEU A 58 5.21 -0.54 -5.95
N GLY A 59 4.30 -0.19 -6.87
CA GLY A 59 3.84 -1.10 -7.92
C GLY A 59 2.41 -0.84 -8.37
N LEU A 60 1.96 -1.60 -9.38
CA LEU A 60 0.56 -1.67 -9.80
C LEU A 60 -0.08 -2.87 -9.09
N ALA A 61 -0.97 -2.63 -8.12
CA ALA A 61 -1.61 -3.71 -7.35
C ALA A 61 -2.32 -4.73 -8.26
N ARG A 62 -2.93 -4.25 -9.34
CA ARG A 62 -3.41 -4.99 -10.52
C ARG A 62 -3.63 -4.00 -11.66
N LEU A 63 -3.39 -4.41 -12.91
CA LEU A 63 -4.00 -3.71 -14.05
C LEU A 63 -5.53 -3.81 -13.90
N PRO A 64 -6.29 -2.72 -14.10
CA PRO A 64 -7.74 -2.79 -14.11
C PRO A 64 -8.19 -3.88 -15.08
N LYS A 65 -9.17 -4.71 -14.69
CA LYS A 65 -9.79 -5.65 -15.64
C LYS A 65 -10.27 -4.86 -16.86
N GLY A 66 -9.61 -5.05 -18.00
CA GLY A 66 -9.90 -4.32 -19.25
C GLY A 66 -8.73 -3.54 -19.85
N TYR A 67 -7.58 -3.44 -19.18
CA TYR A 67 -6.39 -2.84 -19.78
C TYR A 67 -5.81 -3.79 -20.85
N ARG A 68 -6.08 -3.51 -22.13
CA ARG A 68 -5.41 -4.16 -23.28
C ARG A 68 -4.21 -3.30 -23.68
N GLN A 69 -3.05 -3.95 -23.88
CA GLN A 69 -1.87 -3.36 -24.49
C GLN A 69 -2.08 -3.10 -25.98
#